data_AF-A0A7S4QAC3-F1
#
_entry.id   AF-A0A7S4QAC3-F1
#
_cell.length_a   1.000
_cell.length_b   1.000
_cell.length_c   1.000
_cell.angle_alpha   90.00
_cell.angle_beta   90.00
_cell.angle_gamma   90.00
#
_symmetry.space_group_name_H-M   'P 1'
#
loop_
_entity.id
_entity.type
_entity.pdbx_description
1 polymer ?
#
loop_
_entity_poly.entity_id
_entity_poly.type
_entity_poly.pdbx_seq_one_letter_code
_entity_poly.pdbx_strand_id
1 'polypeptide(L)'
;IAGLEAQLMEQHGAAEVAVESAAAARARLEASEGEKRNLQAHGMELRLRAEALEAQCTRESEVTRRARLEAEERAARVQVAEAELQRQRAAARAEAAEMECRLATCRENAARDLDCHKEAAGRVVQERSRVAAEAEARAKKAARLEEEEKKTAAAEAEVATRLLESEAVLARQHEATKVEMANYAERLQATQAQNAALEAKLDGCAHHFDPSWGDPLRGVSVHHLSAGLMERVKSAGLGSEHRVHEIELAICRTKGASVECPRDGKLGAAYVDTLHGRDHVGLATHLLSHSWDHRIGDVVEAMEEFCHDAGLDPRRTYIWLGFLCTNWARMSSRQEAGERRPFQEFQAEIMLRIQGIGKVLSLVGSWRAPECLSRLWCVAELCSAISLGREACQVTLLLQPAEHQRLRQQLRACNGDAIAAAWRAMQQFSLDTARSSSLEDRELLLRKIDEDQGLKNVGGTLTRHLLLWFAHLLGDTLQQLVAAGEVA
;
A
#
# COMPACT_ATOMS: atom_id res chain seq x y z
N ILE A 1 -105.68 -178.91 43.51
CA ILE A 1 -104.48 -178.78 42.66
C ILE A 1 -104.70 -177.76 41.55
N ALA A 2 -105.85 -177.78 40.87
CA ALA A 2 -106.32 -176.71 39.95
C ALA A 2 -106.42 -175.27 40.53
N GLY A 3 -106.11 -175.04 41.81
CA GLY A 3 -106.05 -173.72 42.43
C GLY A 3 -104.64 -173.11 42.50
N LEU A 4 -103.59 -173.91 42.30
CA LEU A 4 -102.20 -173.44 42.34
C LEU A 4 -101.71 -172.91 40.98
N GLU A 5 -102.40 -173.22 39.88
CA GLU A 5 -102.08 -172.72 38.54
C GLU A 5 -102.56 -171.26 38.31
N ALA A 6 -103.50 -170.75 39.11
CA ALA A 6 -104.01 -169.39 38.96
C ALA A 6 -103.13 -168.33 39.64
N GLN A 7 -102.38 -168.68 40.69
CA GLN A 7 -101.60 -167.71 41.49
C GLN A 7 -100.18 -167.47 40.96
N LEU A 8 -99.63 -168.38 40.15
CA LEU A 8 -98.26 -168.24 39.61
C LEU A 8 -98.21 -167.36 38.35
N MET A 9 -99.30 -167.27 37.59
CA MET A 9 -99.41 -166.42 36.38
C MET A 9 -99.47 -164.92 36.73
N GLU A 10 -99.97 -164.56 37.92
CA GLU A 10 -100.15 -163.15 38.31
C GLU A 10 -98.85 -162.51 38.85
N GLN A 11 -97.91 -163.30 39.38
CA GLN A 11 -96.67 -162.77 39.94
C GLN A 11 -95.54 -162.53 38.92
N HIS A 12 -95.60 -163.12 37.72
CA HIS A 12 -94.56 -162.89 36.71
C HIS A 12 -94.83 -161.67 35.81
N GLY A 13 -96.08 -161.25 35.63
CA GLY A 13 -96.43 -160.04 34.87
C GLY A 13 -95.95 -158.73 35.50
N ALA A 14 -95.71 -158.71 36.82
CA ALA A 14 -95.25 -157.51 37.53
C ALA A 14 -93.72 -157.27 37.38
N ALA A 15 -92.94 -158.29 37.05
CA ALA A 15 -91.48 -158.16 36.93
C ALA A 15 -91.04 -157.55 35.58
N GLU A 16 -91.82 -157.74 34.51
CA GLU A 16 -91.46 -157.24 33.17
C GLU A 16 -91.65 -155.73 33.03
N VAL A 17 -92.70 -155.17 33.66
CA VAL A 17 -92.97 -153.72 33.65
C VAL A 17 -91.87 -152.91 34.38
N ALA A 18 -91.19 -153.52 35.36
CA ALA A 18 -90.10 -152.85 36.09
C ALA A 18 -88.81 -152.74 35.26
N VAL A 19 -88.57 -153.64 34.31
CA VAL A 19 -87.37 -153.63 33.47
C VAL A 19 -87.49 -152.59 32.34
N GLU A 20 -88.66 -152.41 31.75
CA GLU A 20 -88.87 -151.37 30.72
C GLU A 20 -88.77 -149.94 31.27
N SER A 21 -89.20 -149.72 32.52
CA SER A 21 -89.11 -148.40 33.17
C SER A 21 -87.66 -147.96 33.46
N ALA A 22 -86.77 -148.91 33.80
CA ALA A 22 -85.35 -148.64 34.03
C ALA A 22 -84.60 -148.29 32.74
N ALA A 23 -84.97 -148.88 31.59
CA ALA A 23 -84.38 -148.56 30.30
C ALA A 23 -84.74 -147.13 29.82
N ALA A 24 -85.99 -146.69 30.05
CA ALA A 24 -86.43 -145.35 29.68
C ALA A 24 -85.76 -144.23 30.49
N ALA A 25 -85.42 -144.48 31.75
CA ALA A 25 -84.71 -143.51 32.59
C ALA A 25 -83.25 -143.29 32.17
N ARG A 26 -82.57 -144.34 31.70
CA ARG A 26 -81.15 -144.28 31.28
C ARG A 26 -80.98 -143.48 29.98
N ALA A 27 -81.89 -143.64 29.03
CA ALA A 27 -81.87 -142.91 27.77
C ALA A 27 -82.07 -141.38 27.95
N ARG A 28 -82.85 -140.96 28.95
CA ARG A 28 -83.06 -139.51 29.24
C ARG A 28 -81.82 -138.84 29.85
N LEU A 29 -81.02 -139.59 30.61
CA LEU A 29 -79.79 -139.06 31.21
C LEU A 29 -78.69 -138.85 30.15
N GLU A 30 -78.54 -139.80 29.22
CA GLU A 30 -77.54 -139.72 28.15
C GLU A 30 -77.85 -138.59 27.14
N ALA A 31 -79.14 -138.33 26.86
CA ALA A 31 -79.54 -137.19 26.03
C ALA A 31 -79.21 -135.83 26.69
N SER A 32 -79.38 -135.71 28.01
CA SER A 32 -79.07 -134.49 28.76
C SER A 32 -77.57 -134.19 28.82
N GLU A 33 -76.72 -135.22 28.95
CA GLU A 33 -75.27 -135.04 28.94
C GLU A 33 -74.72 -134.66 27.55
N GLY A 34 -75.33 -135.15 26.47
CA GLY A 34 -74.99 -134.76 25.10
C GLY A 34 -75.27 -133.28 24.82
N GLU A 35 -76.42 -132.78 25.27
CA GLU A 35 -76.81 -131.37 25.11
C GLU A 35 -75.89 -130.42 25.89
N LYS A 36 -75.47 -130.83 27.09
CA LYS A 36 -74.53 -130.07 27.93
C LYS A 36 -73.13 -129.96 27.32
N ARG A 37 -72.65 -131.01 26.64
CA ARG A 37 -71.38 -130.99 25.90
C ARG A 37 -71.43 -130.10 24.66
N ASN A 38 -72.55 -130.10 23.93
CA ASN A 38 -72.73 -129.22 22.77
C ASN A 38 -72.78 -127.73 23.16
N LEU A 39 -73.45 -127.39 24.27
CA LEU A 39 -73.51 -126.01 24.77
C LEU A 39 -72.13 -125.51 25.26
N GLN A 40 -71.32 -126.38 25.88
CA GLN A 40 -69.94 -126.02 26.27
C GLN A 40 -69.03 -125.82 25.06
N ALA A 41 -69.13 -126.67 24.03
CA ALA A 41 -68.34 -126.52 22.79
C ALA A 41 -68.71 -125.22 22.05
N HIS A 42 -70.01 -124.90 21.95
CA HIS A 42 -70.47 -123.68 21.28
C HIS A 42 -70.09 -122.41 22.05
N GLY A 43 -70.12 -122.45 23.40
CA GLY A 43 -69.64 -121.34 24.23
C GLY A 43 -68.14 -121.06 24.09
N MET A 44 -67.33 -122.10 23.87
CA MET A 44 -65.89 -121.97 23.65
C MET A 44 -65.58 -121.40 22.26
N GLU A 45 -66.33 -121.80 21.24
CA GLU A 45 -66.21 -121.27 19.88
C GLU A 45 -66.56 -119.77 19.82
N LEU A 46 -67.62 -119.35 20.51
CA LEU A 46 -68.01 -117.93 20.58
C LEU A 46 -66.98 -117.06 21.32
N ARG A 47 -66.33 -117.58 22.38
CA ARG A 47 -65.22 -116.87 23.04
C ARG A 47 -64.02 -116.69 22.12
N LEU A 48 -63.61 -117.74 21.42
CA LEU A 48 -62.49 -117.66 20.46
C LEU A 48 -62.80 -116.69 19.31
N ARG A 49 -64.06 -116.62 18.85
CA ARG A 49 -64.49 -115.63 17.85
C ARG A 49 -64.47 -114.20 18.39
N ALA A 50 -64.89 -113.99 19.63
CA ALA A 50 -64.86 -112.67 20.25
C ALA A 50 -63.42 -112.16 20.44
N GLU A 51 -62.52 -113.03 20.94
CA GLU A 51 -61.09 -112.71 21.09
C GLU A 51 -60.41 -112.44 19.73
N ALA A 52 -60.77 -113.19 18.68
CA ALA A 52 -60.26 -112.96 17.34
C ALA A 52 -60.73 -111.62 16.75
N LEU A 53 -61.98 -111.24 16.96
CA LEU A 53 -62.53 -109.95 16.51
C LEU A 53 -61.93 -108.77 17.29
N GLU A 54 -61.69 -108.92 18.59
CA GLU A 54 -61.04 -107.90 19.41
C GLU A 54 -59.56 -107.72 19.00
N ALA A 55 -58.86 -108.81 18.70
CA ALA A 55 -57.50 -108.77 18.16
C ALA A 55 -57.45 -108.20 16.72
N GLN A 56 -58.51 -108.35 15.93
CA GLN A 56 -58.62 -107.74 14.60
C GLN A 56 -58.88 -106.24 14.69
N CYS A 57 -59.82 -105.82 15.54
CA CYS A 57 -60.15 -104.41 15.79
C CYS A 57 -58.93 -103.63 16.33
N THR A 58 -58.15 -104.25 17.22
CA THR A 58 -56.92 -103.66 17.76
C THR A 58 -55.87 -103.46 16.65
N ARG A 59 -55.70 -104.44 15.76
CA ARG A 59 -54.76 -104.33 14.63
C ARG A 59 -55.20 -103.27 13.61
N GLU A 60 -56.48 -103.18 13.30
CA GLU A 60 -57.01 -102.16 12.39
C GLU A 60 -56.87 -100.74 12.98
N SER A 61 -57.08 -100.60 14.29
CA SER A 61 -56.85 -99.35 15.04
C SER A 61 -55.36 -98.94 15.03
N GLU A 62 -54.44 -99.88 15.23
CA GLU A 62 -53.00 -99.61 15.19
C GLU A 62 -52.51 -99.23 13.79
N VAL A 63 -53.00 -99.91 12.74
CA VAL A 63 -52.68 -99.57 11.34
C VAL A 63 -53.17 -98.16 11.01
N THR A 64 -54.40 -97.81 11.42
CA THR A 64 -54.97 -96.48 11.22
C THR A 64 -54.18 -95.41 11.98
N ARG A 65 -53.78 -95.68 13.23
CA ARG A 65 -52.95 -94.78 14.03
C ARG A 65 -51.58 -94.55 13.39
N ARG A 66 -50.95 -95.62 12.87
CA ARG A 66 -49.66 -95.54 12.20
C ARG A 66 -49.73 -94.77 10.89
N ALA A 67 -50.77 -94.98 10.08
CA ALA A 67 -51.00 -94.23 8.85
C ALA A 67 -51.24 -92.73 9.14
N ARG A 68 -51.95 -92.39 10.22
CA ARG A 68 -52.15 -91.00 10.65
C ARG A 68 -50.84 -90.32 11.08
N LEU A 69 -50.01 -91.00 11.86
CA LEU A 69 -48.70 -90.48 12.27
C LEU A 69 -47.77 -90.28 11.07
N GLU A 70 -47.74 -91.22 10.12
CA GLU A 70 -46.95 -91.08 8.89
C GLU A 70 -47.46 -89.92 8.01
N ALA A 71 -48.77 -89.68 7.96
CA ALA A 71 -49.35 -88.54 7.26
C ALA A 71 -49.01 -87.20 7.93
N GLU A 72 -49.07 -87.14 9.27
CA GLU A 72 -48.69 -85.96 10.06
C GLU A 72 -47.19 -85.67 9.91
N GLU A 73 -46.33 -86.69 9.92
CA GLU A 73 -44.89 -86.53 9.70
C GLU A 73 -44.57 -86.05 8.27
N ARG A 74 -45.26 -86.58 7.25
CA ARG A 74 -45.13 -86.09 5.87
C ARG A 74 -45.59 -84.64 5.73
N ALA A 75 -46.70 -84.27 6.36
CA ALA A 75 -47.19 -82.89 6.36
C ALA A 75 -46.18 -81.93 7.03
N ALA A 76 -45.60 -82.33 8.16
CA ALA A 76 -44.56 -81.55 8.84
C ALA A 76 -43.31 -81.36 7.97
N ARG A 77 -42.85 -82.42 7.27
CA ARG A 77 -41.72 -82.33 6.33
C ARG A 77 -42.00 -81.38 5.16
N VAL A 78 -43.22 -81.39 4.62
CA VAL A 78 -43.63 -80.46 3.56
C VAL A 78 -43.63 -79.02 4.07
N GLN A 79 -44.17 -78.76 5.27
CA GLN A 79 -44.16 -77.41 5.87
C GLN A 79 -42.73 -76.88 6.10
N VAL A 80 -41.81 -77.73 6.55
CA VAL A 80 -40.40 -77.35 6.72
C VAL A 80 -39.76 -77.02 5.36
N ALA A 81 -39.99 -77.84 4.34
CA ALA A 81 -39.48 -77.61 2.99
C ALA A 81 -40.05 -76.33 2.35
N GLU A 82 -41.34 -76.03 2.56
CA GLU A 82 -41.97 -74.80 2.09
C GLU A 82 -41.40 -73.56 2.79
N ALA A 83 -41.19 -73.63 4.10
CA ALA A 83 -40.57 -72.54 4.86
C ALA A 83 -39.12 -72.29 4.42
N GLU A 84 -38.36 -73.34 4.11
CA GLU A 84 -36.99 -73.23 3.61
C GLU A 84 -36.95 -72.63 2.19
N LEU A 85 -37.86 -73.06 1.30
CA LEU A 85 -38.00 -72.48 -0.03
C LEU A 85 -38.41 -71.00 0.03
N GLN A 86 -39.27 -70.61 0.97
CA GLN A 86 -39.63 -69.20 1.18
C GLN A 86 -38.44 -68.38 1.66
N ARG A 87 -37.60 -68.91 2.57
CA ARG A 87 -36.36 -68.25 3.00
C ARG A 87 -35.38 -68.07 1.85
N GLN A 88 -35.20 -69.10 1.02
CA GLN A 88 -34.34 -69.02 -0.18
C GLN A 88 -34.85 -67.97 -1.18
N ARG A 89 -36.17 -67.91 -1.42
CA ARG A 89 -36.77 -66.88 -2.28
C ARG A 89 -36.61 -65.47 -1.72
N ALA A 90 -36.74 -65.30 -0.40
CA ALA A 90 -36.53 -64.02 0.25
C ALA A 90 -35.07 -63.56 0.15
N ALA A 91 -34.12 -64.47 0.36
CA ALA A 91 -32.69 -64.20 0.21
C ALA A 91 -32.34 -63.80 -1.24
N ALA A 92 -32.82 -64.55 -2.24
CA ALA A 92 -32.58 -64.23 -3.65
C ALA A 92 -33.16 -62.87 -4.06
N ARG A 93 -34.33 -62.49 -3.51
CA ARG A 93 -34.92 -61.15 -3.74
C ARG A 93 -34.08 -60.03 -3.10
N ALA A 94 -33.53 -60.27 -1.91
CA ALA A 94 -32.67 -59.30 -1.24
C ALA A 94 -31.36 -59.09 -2.04
N GLU A 95 -30.73 -60.16 -2.51
CA GLU A 95 -29.54 -60.09 -3.36
C GLU A 95 -29.81 -59.38 -4.68
N ALA A 96 -30.95 -59.65 -5.33
CA ALA A 96 -31.35 -58.96 -6.54
C ALA A 96 -31.55 -57.45 -6.31
N ALA A 97 -32.22 -57.06 -5.22
CA ALA A 97 -32.41 -55.66 -4.86
C ALA A 97 -31.09 -54.95 -4.55
N GLU A 98 -30.14 -55.63 -3.88
CA GLU A 98 -28.81 -55.09 -3.63
C GLU A 98 -28.02 -54.88 -4.93
N MET A 99 -28.11 -55.84 -5.86
CA MET A 99 -27.46 -55.73 -7.17
C MET A 99 -28.05 -54.59 -8.00
N GLU A 100 -29.37 -54.40 -8.00
CA GLU A 100 -30.02 -53.27 -8.66
C GLU A 100 -29.59 -51.92 -8.05
N CYS A 101 -29.48 -51.85 -6.71
CA CYS A 101 -28.99 -50.65 -6.02
C CYS A 101 -27.55 -50.30 -6.45
N ARG A 102 -26.64 -51.30 -6.49
CA ARG A 102 -25.26 -51.12 -6.97
C ARG A 102 -25.21 -50.66 -8.42
N LEU A 103 -26.04 -51.23 -9.30
CA LEU A 103 -26.12 -50.82 -10.70
C LEU A 103 -26.64 -49.39 -10.87
N ALA A 104 -27.61 -48.97 -10.06
CA ALA A 104 -28.11 -47.61 -10.05
C ALA A 104 -27.01 -46.61 -9.64
N THR A 105 -26.25 -46.92 -8.57
CA THR A 105 -25.12 -46.09 -8.14
C THR A 105 -24.02 -46.02 -9.20
N CYS A 106 -23.69 -47.13 -9.86
CA CYS A 106 -22.72 -47.13 -10.96
C CYS A 106 -23.17 -46.27 -12.14
N ARG A 107 -24.46 -46.28 -12.49
CA ARG A 107 -25.02 -45.42 -13.56
C ARG A 107 -24.96 -43.94 -13.20
N GLU A 108 -25.27 -43.59 -11.96
CA GLU A 108 -25.20 -42.21 -11.47
C GLU A 108 -23.76 -41.69 -11.46
N ASN A 109 -22.80 -42.49 -11.00
CA ASN A 109 -21.38 -42.13 -11.03
C ASN A 109 -20.86 -41.96 -12.46
N ALA A 110 -21.21 -42.86 -13.38
CA ALA A 110 -20.82 -42.75 -14.79
C ALA A 110 -21.41 -41.50 -15.47
N ALA A 111 -22.63 -41.11 -15.11
CA ALA A 111 -23.24 -39.87 -15.61
C ALA A 111 -22.50 -38.62 -15.09
N ARG A 112 -22.14 -38.59 -13.79
CA ARG A 112 -21.36 -37.50 -13.18
C ARG A 112 -19.97 -37.38 -13.80
N ASP A 113 -19.30 -38.49 -14.05
CA ASP A 113 -17.97 -38.49 -14.70
C ASP A 113 -18.05 -37.94 -16.13
N LEU A 114 -19.08 -38.31 -16.89
CA LEU A 114 -19.29 -37.81 -18.24
C LEU A 114 -19.53 -36.29 -18.27
N ASP A 115 -20.32 -35.76 -17.34
CA ASP A 115 -20.55 -34.31 -17.25
C ASP A 115 -19.30 -33.56 -16.78
N CYS A 116 -18.54 -34.11 -15.83
CA CYS A 116 -17.24 -33.57 -15.41
C CYS A 116 -16.26 -33.48 -16.60
N HIS A 117 -16.21 -34.51 -17.45
CA HIS A 117 -15.38 -34.51 -18.65
C HIS A 117 -15.83 -33.50 -19.70
N LYS A 118 -17.14 -33.30 -19.90
CA LYS A 118 -17.67 -32.26 -20.81
C LYS A 118 -17.31 -30.85 -20.33
N GLU A 119 -17.45 -30.58 -19.04
CA GLU A 119 -17.04 -29.29 -18.48
C GLU A 119 -15.52 -29.06 -18.60
N ALA A 120 -14.71 -30.08 -18.32
CA ALA A 120 -13.27 -30.01 -18.48
C ALA A 120 -12.87 -29.74 -19.95
N ALA A 121 -13.52 -30.39 -20.91
CA ALA A 121 -13.30 -30.12 -22.34
C ALA A 121 -13.71 -28.69 -22.73
N GLY A 122 -14.84 -28.19 -22.20
CA GLY A 122 -15.27 -26.80 -22.40
C GLY A 122 -14.27 -25.78 -21.87
N ARG A 123 -13.72 -26.02 -20.67
CA ARG A 123 -12.67 -25.19 -20.06
C ARG A 123 -11.39 -25.17 -20.90
N VAL A 124 -10.97 -26.32 -21.45
CA VAL A 124 -9.79 -26.40 -22.33
C VAL A 124 -9.99 -25.62 -23.64
N VAL A 125 -11.19 -25.66 -24.23
CA VAL A 125 -11.50 -24.89 -25.44
C VAL A 125 -11.51 -23.38 -25.15
N GLN A 126 -12.13 -22.95 -24.05
CA GLN A 126 -12.12 -21.54 -23.63
C GLN A 126 -10.71 -21.03 -23.35
N GLU A 127 -9.90 -21.83 -22.66
CA GLU A 127 -8.51 -21.47 -22.33
C GLU A 127 -7.63 -21.38 -23.57
N ARG A 128 -7.79 -22.28 -24.54
CA ARG A 128 -7.09 -22.18 -25.84
C ARG A 128 -7.46 -20.90 -26.60
N SER A 129 -8.73 -20.53 -26.61
CA SER A 129 -9.19 -19.26 -27.22
C SER A 129 -8.62 -18.04 -26.50
N ARG A 130 -8.56 -18.07 -25.15
CA ARG A 130 -7.95 -17.01 -24.34
C ARG A 130 -6.46 -16.85 -24.64
N VAL A 131 -5.72 -17.96 -24.65
CA VAL A 131 -4.28 -17.97 -24.95
C VAL A 131 -4.00 -17.47 -26.37
N ALA A 132 -4.82 -17.84 -27.35
CA ALA A 132 -4.71 -17.35 -28.72
C ALA A 132 -4.94 -15.83 -28.81
N ALA A 133 -5.98 -15.31 -28.14
CA ALA A 133 -6.27 -13.87 -28.08
C ALA A 133 -5.15 -13.08 -27.36
N GLU A 134 -4.60 -13.62 -26.28
CA GLU A 134 -3.46 -13.02 -25.57
C GLU A 134 -2.19 -13.01 -26.43
N ALA A 135 -1.93 -14.06 -27.20
CA ALA A 135 -0.80 -14.12 -28.13
C ALA A 135 -0.95 -13.07 -29.25
N GLU A 136 -2.15 -12.91 -29.82
CA GLU A 136 -2.43 -11.89 -30.82
C GLU A 136 -2.28 -10.46 -30.26
N ALA A 137 -2.77 -10.22 -29.03
CA ALA A 137 -2.60 -8.94 -28.34
C ALA A 137 -1.12 -8.62 -28.06
N ARG A 138 -0.32 -9.62 -27.65
CA ARG A 138 1.13 -9.47 -27.46
C ARG A 138 1.84 -9.16 -28.76
N ALA A 139 1.48 -9.82 -29.86
CA ALA A 139 2.05 -9.55 -31.19
C ALA A 139 1.74 -8.12 -31.65
N LYS A 140 0.48 -7.65 -31.49
CA LYS A 140 0.10 -6.25 -31.80
C LYS A 140 0.84 -5.24 -30.93
N LYS A 141 1.01 -5.53 -29.64
CA LYS A 141 1.78 -4.67 -28.72
C LYS A 141 3.26 -4.60 -29.10
N ALA A 142 3.87 -5.73 -29.45
CA ALA A 142 5.26 -5.78 -29.88
C ALA A 142 5.48 -4.97 -31.17
N ALA A 143 4.60 -5.10 -32.17
CA ALA A 143 4.68 -4.31 -33.40
C ALA A 143 4.55 -2.80 -33.14
N ARG A 144 3.67 -2.38 -32.22
CA ARG A 144 3.55 -0.97 -31.84
C ARG A 144 4.78 -0.43 -31.11
N LEU A 145 5.38 -1.24 -30.23
CA LEU A 145 6.62 -0.89 -29.54
C LEU A 145 7.78 -0.73 -30.52
N GLU A 146 7.91 -1.62 -31.52
CA GLU A 146 8.94 -1.51 -32.55
C GLU A 146 8.75 -0.23 -33.41
N GLU A 147 7.50 0.15 -33.70
CA GLU A 147 7.20 1.41 -34.41
C GLU A 147 7.51 2.65 -33.55
N GLU A 148 7.19 2.62 -32.25
CA GLU A 148 7.52 3.68 -31.29
C GLU A 148 9.04 3.80 -31.06
N GLU A 149 9.78 2.69 -31.02
CA GLU A 149 11.25 2.69 -30.95
C GLU A 149 11.87 3.33 -32.19
N LYS A 150 11.37 3.01 -33.39
CA LYS A 150 11.83 3.64 -34.64
C LYS A 150 11.54 5.13 -34.67
N LYS A 151 10.37 5.56 -34.19
CA LYS A 151 10.01 6.99 -34.07
C LYS A 151 10.89 7.71 -33.06
N THR A 152 11.16 7.08 -31.92
CA THR A 152 12.03 7.63 -30.87
C THR A 152 13.47 7.76 -31.38
N ALA A 153 14.02 6.73 -32.02
CA ALA A 153 15.37 6.77 -32.60
C ALA A 153 15.51 7.85 -33.68
N ALA A 154 14.48 8.05 -34.52
CA ALA A 154 14.47 9.14 -35.51
C ALA A 154 14.44 10.52 -34.84
N ALA A 155 13.63 10.69 -33.79
CA ALA A 155 13.58 11.94 -33.03
C ALA A 155 14.89 12.22 -32.27
N GLU A 156 15.51 11.20 -31.68
CA GLU A 156 16.82 11.30 -31.04
C GLU A 156 17.92 11.70 -32.02
N ALA A 157 17.92 11.15 -33.23
CA ALA A 157 18.86 11.54 -34.28
C ALA A 157 18.66 13.00 -34.73
N GLU A 158 17.41 13.46 -34.83
CA GLU A 158 17.09 14.86 -35.13
C GLU A 158 17.55 15.80 -34.00
N VAL A 159 17.30 15.42 -32.74
CA VAL A 159 17.75 16.18 -31.57
C VAL A 159 19.28 16.22 -31.49
N ALA A 160 19.97 15.11 -31.72
CA ALA A 160 21.43 15.05 -31.72
C ALA A 160 22.02 15.97 -32.80
N THR A 161 21.42 16.00 -33.99
CA THR A 161 21.81 16.90 -35.08
C THR A 161 21.64 18.37 -34.66
N ARG A 162 20.49 18.73 -34.08
CA ARG A 162 20.25 20.09 -33.56
C ARG A 162 21.17 20.46 -32.41
N LEU A 163 21.55 19.49 -31.57
CA LEU A 163 22.47 19.71 -30.47
C LEU A 163 23.87 20.07 -30.99
N LEU A 164 24.37 19.34 -31.98
CA LEU A 164 25.66 19.63 -32.63
C LEU A 164 25.65 21.01 -33.32
N GLU A 165 24.56 21.37 -33.99
CA GLU A 165 24.41 22.71 -34.57
C GLU A 165 24.39 23.80 -33.48
N SER A 166 23.68 23.56 -32.38
CA SER A 166 23.60 24.46 -31.23
C SER A 166 24.97 24.62 -30.55
N GLU A 167 25.72 23.53 -30.35
CA GLU A 167 27.08 23.56 -29.79
C GLU A 167 28.02 24.38 -30.68
N ALA A 168 27.93 24.25 -32.01
CA ALA A 168 28.72 25.05 -32.94
C ALA A 168 28.33 26.54 -32.91
N VAL A 169 27.06 26.88 -32.64
CA VAL A 169 26.61 28.27 -32.44
C VAL A 169 27.10 28.80 -31.09
N LEU A 170 26.94 28.04 -30.01
CA LEU A 170 27.39 28.41 -28.68
C LEU A 170 28.90 28.57 -28.60
N ALA A 171 29.68 27.72 -29.28
CA ALA A 171 31.14 27.87 -29.35
C ALA A 171 31.54 29.18 -30.03
N ARG A 172 30.85 29.57 -31.11
CA ARG A 172 31.07 30.85 -31.80
C ARG A 172 30.67 32.03 -30.93
N GLN A 173 29.54 31.94 -30.23
CA GLN A 173 29.10 32.96 -29.28
C GLN A 173 30.06 33.09 -28.11
N HIS A 174 30.50 31.98 -27.52
CA HIS A 174 31.45 31.96 -26.42
C HIS A 174 32.78 32.61 -26.82
N GLU A 175 33.30 32.32 -28.01
CA GLU A 175 34.52 32.98 -28.48
C GLU A 175 34.31 34.49 -28.69
N ALA A 176 33.16 34.90 -29.24
CA ALA A 176 32.81 36.31 -29.36
C ALA A 176 32.70 36.99 -27.98
N THR A 177 32.00 36.37 -27.03
CA THR A 177 31.86 36.87 -25.65
C THR A 177 33.20 36.91 -24.94
N LYS A 178 34.10 35.97 -25.18
CA LYS A 178 35.45 35.97 -24.61
C LYS A 178 36.26 37.17 -25.10
N VAL A 179 36.16 37.52 -26.39
CA VAL A 179 36.77 38.75 -26.94
C VAL A 179 36.12 40.00 -26.33
N GLU A 180 34.79 40.03 -26.21
CA GLU A 180 34.08 41.16 -25.58
C GLU A 180 34.42 41.31 -24.09
N MET A 181 34.53 40.22 -23.35
CA MET A 181 34.92 40.20 -21.94
C MET A 181 36.38 40.59 -21.75
N ALA A 182 37.29 40.19 -22.64
CA ALA A 182 38.67 40.69 -22.61
C ALA A 182 38.71 42.21 -22.83
N ASN A 183 37.99 42.71 -23.84
CA ASN A 183 37.85 44.16 -24.09
C ASN A 183 37.14 44.88 -22.93
N TYR A 184 36.20 44.23 -22.25
CA TYR A 184 35.53 44.78 -21.08
C TYR A 184 36.46 44.79 -19.87
N ALA A 185 37.25 43.74 -19.65
CA ALA A 185 38.21 43.65 -18.56
C ALA A 185 39.30 44.72 -18.71
N GLU A 186 39.80 44.96 -19.92
CA GLU A 186 40.72 46.07 -20.20
C GLU A 186 40.07 47.43 -19.92
N ARG A 187 38.82 47.64 -20.36
CA ARG A 187 38.07 48.88 -20.08
C ARG A 187 37.77 49.04 -18.58
N LEU A 188 37.48 47.95 -17.87
CA LEU A 188 37.20 47.96 -16.45
C LEU A 188 38.47 48.24 -15.66
N GLN A 189 39.62 47.65 -16.02
CA GLN A 189 40.91 47.97 -15.43
C GLN A 189 41.29 49.43 -15.69
N ALA A 190 41.08 49.94 -16.91
CA ALA A 190 41.29 51.35 -17.21
C ALA A 190 40.37 52.26 -16.39
N THR A 191 39.10 51.90 -16.24
CA THR A 191 38.11 52.65 -15.44
C THR A 191 38.43 52.57 -13.95
N GLN A 192 38.85 51.41 -13.44
CA GLN A 192 39.28 51.22 -12.06
C GLN A 192 40.55 52.01 -11.76
N ALA A 193 41.53 52.03 -12.67
CA ALA A 193 42.72 52.86 -12.54
C ALA A 193 42.36 54.36 -12.58
N GLN A 194 41.44 54.77 -13.45
CA GLN A 194 40.95 56.14 -13.53
C GLN A 194 40.15 56.54 -12.28
N ASN A 195 39.30 55.66 -11.77
CA ASN A 195 38.53 55.86 -10.54
C ASN A 195 39.46 55.88 -9.33
N ALA A 196 40.42 54.97 -9.21
CA ALA A 196 41.43 55.00 -8.15
C ALA A 196 42.27 56.28 -8.19
N ALA A 197 42.61 56.79 -9.38
CA ALA A 197 43.28 58.08 -9.54
C ALA A 197 42.38 59.27 -9.21
N LEU A 198 41.07 59.19 -9.48
CA LEU A 198 40.08 60.19 -9.08
C LEU A 198 39.87 60.16 -7.56
N GLU A 199 39.82 58.98 -6.97
CA GLU A 199 39.66 58.72 -5.54
C GLU A 199 40.87 59.23 -4.75
N ALA A 200 42.09 58.97 -5.23
CA ALA A 200 43.30 59.54 -4.67
C ALA A 200 43.34 61.09 -4.73
N LYS A 201 42.63 61.69 -5.69
CA LYS A 201 42.46 63.16 -5.77
C LYS A 201 41.34 63.67 -4.87
N LEU A 202 40.37 62.81 -4.54
CA LEU A 202 39.17 63.15 -3.76
C LEU A 202 39.36 62.94 -2.25
N ASP A 203 40.27 62.07 -1.83
CA ASP A 203 40.62 61.82 -0.42
C ASP A 203 41.21 63.03 0.33
N GLY A 204 41.47 64.15 -0.36
CA GLY A 204 41.94 65.40 0.24
C GLY A 204 40.85 66.36 0.73
N CYS A 205 39.57 66.14 0.41
CA CYS A 205 38.49 67.07 0.77
C CYS A 205 37.46 66.41 1.70
N ALA A 206 37.44 66.90 2.93
CA ALA A 206 36.54 66.55 4.02
C ALA A 206 35.06 66.55 3.61
N HIS A 207 34.32 65.58 4.15
CA HIS A 207 32.86 65.40 4.03
C HIS A 207 32.36 65.09 2.61
N HIS A 208 32.84 63.98 2.06
CA HIS A 208 32.31 63.38 0.84
C HIS A 208 30.82 63.07 0.97
N PHE A 209 30.01 63.80 0.21
CA PHE A 209 28.62 63.48 -0.06
C PHE A 209 28.56 62.05 -0.61
N ASP A 210 27.91 61.14 0.12
CA ASP A 210 27.62 59.79 -0.37
C ASP A 210 26.54 59.91 -1.45
N PRO A 211 26.84 59.67 -2.73
CA PRO A 211 25.88 59.86 -3.81
C PRO A 211 24.70 58.88 -3.73
N SER A 212 24.81 57.81 -2.93
CA SER A 212 23.71 56.87 -2.67
C SER A 212 22.80 57.30 -1.52
N TRP A 213 23.08 58.41 -0.84
CA TRP A 213 22.31 58.84 0.32
C TRP A 213 20.88 59.19 -0.07
N GLY A 214 19.91 58.47 0.52
CA GLY A 214 18.50 58.60 0.15
C GLY A 214 18.04 57.77 -1.06
N ASP A 215 18.95 57.04 -1.71
CA ASP A 215 18.60 56.20 -2.85
C ASP A 215 17.78 54.95 -2.40
N PRO A 216 16.68 54.59 -3.09
CA PRO A 216 15.86 53.43 -2.75
C PRO A 216 16.59 52.08 -2.87
N LEU A 217 17.69 52.02 -3.63
CA LEU A 217 18.54 50.86 -3.88
C LEU A 217 19.80 50.86 -3.00
N ARG A 218 19.88 51.71 -1.98
CA ARG A 218 21.03 51.73 -1.07
C ARG A 218 21.17 50.41 -0.30
N GLY A 219 22.39 49.89 -0.23
CA GLY A 219 22.76 48.64 0.43
C GLY A 219 23.89 48.82 1.44
N VAL A 220 24.08 47.81 2.27
CA VAL A 220 25.13 47.74 3.30
C VAL A 220 26.27 46.88 2.77
N SER A 221 27.51 47.34 2.89
CA SER A 221 28.68 46.55 2.49
C SER A 221 28.80 45.27 3.32
N VAL A 222 29.31 44.18 2.71
CA VAL A 222 29.60 42.94 3.44
C VAL A 222 30.59 43.19 4.59
N HIS A 223 31.57 44.08 4.39
CA HIS A 223 32.48 44.50 5.47
C HIS A 223 31.73 45.09 6.67
N HIS A 224 30.73 45.96 6.45
CA HIS A 224 29.94 46.49 7.55
C HIS A 224 29.07 45.41 8.19
N LEU A 225 28.57 44.43 7.43
CA LEU A 225 27.83 43.31 8.02
C LEU A 225 28.70 42.53 9.00
N SER A 226 29.94 42.18 8.63
CA SER A 226 30.80 41.35 9.49
C SER A 226 31.51 42.10 10.61
N ALA A 227 31.86 43.37 10.40
CA ALA A 227 32.49 44.19 11.43
C ALA A 227 31.45 45.06 12.18
N GLY A 228 30.87 46.05 11.48
CA GLY A 228 30.07 47.10 12.09
C GLY A 228 28.75 46.62 12.70
N LEU A 229 27.98 45.80 11.97
CA LEU A 229 26.71 45.26 12.46
C LEU A 229 26.96 44.27 13.59
N MET A 230 27.91 43.33 13.44
CA MET A 230 28.19 42.34 14.48
C MET A 230 28.73 42.97 15.78
N GLU A 231 29.51 44.06 15.70
CA GLU A 231 29.90 44.83 16.88
C GLU A 231 28.68 45.41 17.61
N ARG A 232 27.69 45.92 16.87
CA ARG A 232 26.42 46.41 17.45
C ARG A 232 25.58 45.28 18.04
N VAL A 233 25.51 44.13 17.37
CA VAL A 233 24.84 42.92 17.88
C VAL A 233 25.41 42.55 19.25
N LYS A 234 26.74 42.45 19.34
CA LYS A 234 27.44 42.19 20.60
C LYS A 234 27.18 43.27 21.65
N SER A 235 27.22 44.54 21.27
CA SER A 235 26.99 45.68 22.17
C SER A 235 25.55 45.73 22.71
N ALA A 236 24.59 45.18 21.97
CA ALA A 236 23.20 45.03 22.40
C ALA A 236 22.97 43.80 23.30
N GLY A 237 24.02 43.03 23.63
CA GLY A 237 23.90 41.80 24.42
C GLY A 237 23.38 40.60 23.62
N LEU A 238 23.40 40.68 22.28
CA LEU A 238 23.01 39.61 21.37
C LEU A 238 24.26 38.94 20.78
N GLY A 239 24.07 37.78 20.15
CA GLY A 239 25.13 36.95 19.56
C GLY A 239 24.82 36.52 18.13
N SER A 240 25.77 35.80 17.51
CA SER A 240 25.64 35.32 16.13
C SER A 240 24.53 34.28 15.95
N GLU A 241 24.13 33.61 17.03
CA GLU A 241 23.05 32.63 17.09
C GLU A 241 21.64 33.24 17.10
N HIS A 242 21.51 34.54 17.34
CA HIS A 242 20.23 35.24 17.35
C HIS A 242 19.67 35.38 15.93
N ARG A 243 18.35 35.35 15.82
CA ARG A 243 17.63 35.40 14.54
C ARG A 243 17.52 36.83 14.03
N VAL A 244 17.43 36.98 12.71
CA VAL A 244 17.34 38.30 12.05
C VAL A 244 16.23 39.18 12.62
N HIS A 245 15.06 38.62 12.96
CA HIS A 245 13.97 39.42 13.54
C HIS A 245 14.28 39.98 14.94
N GLU A 246 15.11 39.29 15.72
CA GLU A 246 15.57 39.77 17.03
C GLU A 246 16.56 40.93 16.83
N ILE A 247 17.43 40.82 15.83
CA ILE A 247 18.39 41.88 15.43
C ILE A 247 17.67 43.12 14.89
N GLU A 248 16.66 42.94 14.05
CA GLU A 248 15.84 44.03 13.52
C GLU A 248 15.24 44.86 14.65
N LEU A 249 14.54 44.18 15.58
CA LEU A 249 13.83 44.81 16.67
C LEU A 249 14.77 45.55 17.62
N ALA A 250 15.87 44.91 18.04
CA ALA A 250 16.77 45.47 19.04
C ALA A 250 17.63 46.61 18.49
N ILE A 251 18.08 46.50 17.24
CA ILE A 251 19.12 47.38 16.67
C ILE A 251 18.56 48.29 15.58
N CYS A 252 17.97 47.70 14.54
CA CYS A 252 17.66 48.41 13.30
C CYS A 252 16.59 49.47 13.53
N ARG A 253 15.51 49.07 14.21
CA ARG A 253 14.40 49.96 14.58
C ARG A 253 14.84 51.08 15.50
N THR A 254 15.55 50.74 16.57
CA THR A 254 16.04 51.69 17.58
C THR A 254 16.98 52.72 16.96
N LYS A 255 17.90 52.28 16.09
CA LYS A 255 18.89 53.16 15.46
C LYS A 255 18.25 54.16 14.50
N GLY A 256 17.22 53.75 13.76
CA GLY A 256 16.51 54.59 12.80
C GLY A 256 15.47 55.52 13.40
N ALA A 257 14.92 55.21 14.59
CA ALA A 257 13.75 55.88 15.15
C ALA A 257 13.88 57.41 15.28
N SER A 258 15.05 57.91 15.68
CA SER A 258 15.29 59.34 15.89
C SER A 258 16.06 60.02 14.76
N VAL A 259 16.16 59.39 13.59
CA VAL A 259 16.90 59.90 12.43
C VAL A 259 15.91 60.37 11.37
N GLU A 260 16.16 61.55 10.80
CA GLU A 260 15.39 62.04 9.64
C GLU A 260 15.74 61.19 8.41
N CYS A 261 14.72 60.65 7.76
CA CYS A 261 14.89 59.78 6.61
C CYS A 261 15.34 60.61 5.40
N PRO A 262 16.51 60.32 4.80
CA PRO A 262 17.01 61.07 3.66
C PRO A 262 16.15 60.88 2.40
N ARG A 263 15.27 59.87 2.38
CA ARG A 263 14.38 59.60 1.23
C ARG A 263 13.18 60.54 1.17
N ASP A 264 12.73 61.07 2.32
CA ASP A 264 11.48 61.83 2.40
C ASP A 264 11.41 62.93 3.47
N GLY A 265 12.48 63.18 4.21
CA GLY A 265 12.58 64.27 5.20
C GLY A 265 11.73 64.06 6.46
N LYS A 266 11.19 62.86 6.70
CA LYS A 266 10.36 62.56 7.88
C LYS A 266 11.14 61.76 8.92
N LEU A 267 10.75 61.89 10.19
CA LEU A 267 11.37 61.15 11.29
C LEU A 267 11.21 59.63 11.13
N GLY A 268 12.22 58.88 11.57
CA GLY A 268 12.33 57.43 11.39
C GLY A 268 12.98 57.12 10.05
N ALA A 269 14.17 56.52 10.06
CA ALA A 269 14.93 56.11 8.88
C ALA A 269 15.21 54.59 8.86
N ALA A 270 15.52 54.03 7.69
CA ALA A 270 16.07 52.67 7.61
C ALA A 270 17.47 52.61 8.24
N TYR A 271 17.90 51.44 8.73
CA TYR A 271 19.23 51.30 9.34
C TYR A 271 20.35 51.72 8.38
N VAL A 272 20.26 51.30 7.11
CA VAL A 272 21.22 51.68 6.04
C VAL A 272 21.34 53.20 5.90
N ASP A 273 20.26 53.94 6.17
CA ASP A 273 20.21 55.39 6.02
C ASP A 273 20.87 56.15 7.17
N THR A 274 21.17 55.45 8.27
CA THR A 274 21.93 55.97 9.42
C THR A 274 23.44 55.79 9.29
N LEU A 275 23.88 55.11 8.22
CA LEU A 275 25.28 54.81 7.96
C LEU A 275 25.90 55.80 6.96
N HIS A 276 27.20 55.97 7.09
CA HIS A 276 28.03 56.83 6.26
C HIS A 276 29.37 56.16 5.98
N GLY A 277 30.04 56.59 4.91
CA GLY A 277 31.34 56.07 4.51
C GLY A 277 31.22 54.95 3.48
N ARG A 278 32.07 55.02 2.46
CA ARG A 278 32.07 54.08 1.32
C ARG A 278 32.38 52.64 1.74
N ASP A 279 33.14 52.46 2.81
CA ASP A 279 33.41 51.13 3.38
C ASP A 279 32.22 50.52 4.11
N HIS A 280 31.10 51.25 4.23
CA HIS A 280 29.92 50.80 4.96
C HIS A 280 28.67 50.72 4.12
N VAL A 281 28.47 51.66 3.20
CA VAL A 281 27.25 51.82 2.43
C VAL A 281 27.51 52.34 1.02
N GLY A 282 26.62 52.00 0.11
CA GLY A 282 26.65 52.37 -1.30
C GLY A 282 25.40 51.88 -2.02
N LEU A 283 25.35 52.04 -3.35
CA LEU A 283 24.29 51.42 -4.15
C LEU A 283 24.44 49.89 -4.11
N ALA A 284 23.33 49.20 -3.85
CA ALA A 284 23.32 47.75 -3.74
C ALA A 284 23.77 47.09 -5.04
N THR A 285 24.76 46.21 -4.92
CA THR A 285 25.25 45.35 -5.99
C THR A 285 24.46 44.04 -6.09
N HIS A 286 23.85 43.63 -4.96
CA HIS A 286 23.08 42.41 -4.83
C HIS A 286 21.92 42.62 -3.85
N LEU A 287 20.83 41.90 -4.04
CA LEU A 287 19.74 41.75 -3.06
C LEU A 287 19.87 40.38 -2.40
N LEU A 288 19.73 40.29 -1.08
CA LEU A 288 19.69 39.00 -0.38
C LEU A 288 18.26 38.65 0.05
N SER A 289 17.68 37.65 -0.62
CA SER A 289 16.48 36.95 -0.20
C SER A 289 16.82 35.94 0.91
N HIS A 290 16.23 36.10 2.08
CA HIS A 290 16.52 35.25 3.25
C HIS A 290 15.32 35.17 4.20
N SER A 291 15.24 34.07 4.95
CA SER A 291 14.28 33.94 6.05
C SER A 291 14.69 34.81 7.23
N TRP A 292 13.70 35.45 7.87
CA TRP A 292 13.88 36.17 9.14
C TRP A 292 14.17 35.25 10.33
N ASP A 293 13.99 33.94 10.12
CA ASP A 293 14.32 32.91 11.08
C ASP A 293 15.80 32.48 10.99
N HIS A 294 16.53 32.89 9.94
CA HIS A 294 17.97 32.63 9.87
C HIS A 294 18.70 33.32 11.02
N ARG A 295 19.78 32.69 11.47
CA ARG A 295 20.73 33.27 12.42
C ARG A 295 21.50 34.38 11.74
N ILE A 296 21.81 35.45 12.45
CA ILE A 296 22.55 36.57 11.87
C ILE A 296 23.99 36.17 11.49
N GLY A 297 24.62 35.29 12.28
CA GLY A 297 25.93 34.73 11.95
C GLY A 297 25.94 34.00 10.61
N ASP A 298 24.95 33.13 10.40
CA ASP A 298 24.77 32.38 9.14
C ASP A 298 24.62 33.32 7.93
N VAL A 299 23.91 34.44 8.08
CA VAL A 299 23.76 35.45 7.03
C VAL A 299 25.09 36.13 6.73
N VAL A 300 25.82 36.56 7.77
CA VAL A 300 27.10 37.26 7.63
C VAL A 300 28.15 36.35 7.02
N GLU A 301 28.32 35.15 7.54
CA GLU A 301 29.30 34.15 7.06
C GLU A 301 29.04 33.79 5.59
N ALA A 302 27.78 33.59 5.20
CA ALA A 302 27.43 33.30 3.81
C ALA A 302 27.76 34.48 2.86
N MET A 303 27.68 35.73 3.33
CA MET A 303 28.08 36.90 2.52
C MET A 303 29.59 37.03 2.39
N GLU A 304 30.34 36.73 3.45
CA GLU A 304 31.81 36.73 3.42
C GLU A 304 32.33 35.63 2.50
N GLU A 305 31.78 34.41 2.60
CA GLU A 305 32.15 33.30 1.72
C GLU A 305 31.75 33.57 0.27
N PHE A 306 30.57 34.15 0.03
CA PHE A 306 30.18 34.61 -1.31
C PHE A 306 31.20 35.59 -1.91
N CYS A 307 31.66 36.58 -1.14
CA CYS A 307 32.68 37.51 -1.61
C CYS A 307 34.01 36.81 -1.89
N HIS A 308 34.40 35.88 -1.03
CA HIS A 308 35.62 35.09 -1.19
C HIS A 308 35.59 34.28 -2.49
N ASP A 309 34.53 33.48 -2.69
CA ASP A 309 34.38 32.58 -3.84
C ASP A 309 34.27 33.35 -5.16
N ALA A 310 33.59 34.51 -5.15
CA ALA A 310 33.43 35.35 -6.32
C ALA A 310 34.62 36.31 -6.57
N GLY A 311 35.63 36.32 -5.69
CA GLY A 311 36.77 37.23 -5.78
C GLY A 311 36.38 38.71 -5.66
N LEU A 312 35.34 39.02 -4.88
CA LEU A 312 34.81 40.36 -4.68
C LEU A 312 35.40 41.01 -3.41
N ASP A 313 35.56 42.33 -3.43
CA ASP A 313 35.95 43.09 -2.25
C ASP A 313 34.73 43.27 -1.30
N PRO A 314 34.77 42.76 -0.05
CA PRO A 314 33.68 42.92 0.91
C PRO A 314 33.35 44.38 1.24
N ARG A 315 34.31 45.32 1.09
CA ARG A 315 34.09 46.76 1.32
C ARG A 315 33.35 47.44 0.17
N ARG A 316 33.29 46.79 -1.00
CA ARG A 316 32.66 47.32 -2.23
C ARG A 316 31.52 46.45 -2.75
N THR A 317 31.20 45.39 -2.01
CA THR A 317 30.04 44.54 -2.28
C THR A 317 28.91 44.95 -1.35
N TYR A 318 27.96 45.71 -1.88
CA TYR A 318 26.84 46.24 -1.12
C TYR A 318 25.61 45.35 -1.30
N ILE A 319 25.00 44.94 -0.19
CA ILE A 319 23.85 44.04 -0.15
C ILE A 319 22.62 44.82 0.29
N TRP A 320 21.55 44.73 -0.49
CA TRP A 320 20.23 45.13 -0.04
C TRP A 320 19.61 44.02 0.80
N LEU A 321 19.33 44.32 2.05
CA LEU A 321 18.76 43.40 3.04
C LEU A 321 17.47 44.00 3.58
N GLY A 322 16.34 43.30 3.44
CA GLY A 322 15.03 43.85 3.84
C GLY A 322 15.00 44.37 5.28
N PHE A 323 15.63 43.69 6.24
CA PHE A 323 15.65 44.13 7.64
C PHE A 323 16.54 45.36 7.92
N LEU A 324 17.51 45.68 7.04
CA LEU A 324 18.40 46.85 7.17
C LEU A 324 17.99 48.02 6.28
N CYS A 325 17.46 47.73 5.10
CA CYS A 325 17.23 48.71 4.04
C CYS A 325 15.78 49.21 3.97
N THR A 326 14.84 48.51 4.61
CA THR A 326 13.47 48.98 4.79
C THR A 326 13.35 49.79 6.09
N ASN A 327 12.50 50.81 6.07
CA ASN A 327 12.30 51.72 7.20
C ASN A 327 11.34 51.11 8.25
N TRP A 328 11.82 50.11 8.98
CA TRP A 328 11.03 49.40 10.00
C TRP A 328 10.61 50.27 11.17
N ALA A 329 11.38 51.31 11.51
CA ALA A 329 11.02 52.30 12.52
C ALA A 329 9.66 52.92 12.21
N ARG A 330 9.48 53.40 10.97
CA ARG A 330 8.22 54.01 10.56
C ARG A 330 7.09 53.02 10.37
N MET A 331 7.38 51.83 9.87
CA MET A 331 6.36 50.79 9.72
C MET A 331 5.79 50.37 11.06
N SER A 332 6.63 50.30 12.09
CA SER A 332 6.20 50.01 13.47
C SER A 332 5.31 51.11 14.02
N SER A 333 5.71 52.39 13.90
CA SER A 333 4.89 53.52 14.36
C SER A 333 3.53 53.60 13.66
N ARG A 334 3.48 53.32 12.34
CA ARG A 334 2.21 53.23 11.60
C ARG A 334 1.33 52.09 12.10
N GLN A 335 1.91 50.91 12.30
CA GLN A 335 1.19 49.76 12.80
C GLN A 335 0.62 50.01 14.21
N GLU A 336 1.38 50.67 15.09
CA GLU A 336 0.92 51.11 16.42
C GLU A 336 -0.22 52.13 16.33
N ALA A 337 -0.22 53.00 15.31
CA ALA A 337 -1.30 53.92 15.00
C ALA A 337 -2.51 53.26 14.30
N GLY A 338 -2.48 51.94 14.07
CA GLY A 338 -3.53 51.20 13.36
C GLY A 338 -3.48 51.34 11.84
N GLU A 339 -2.47 52.04 11.29
CA GLU A 339 -2.24 52.19 9.86
C GLU A 339 -1.40 51.00 9.35
N ARG A 340 -2.06 50.03 8.71
CA ARG A 340 -1.32 48.98 7.98
C ARG A 340 -0.92 49.50 6.61
N ARG A 341 0.35 49.27 6.26
CA ARG A 341 0.83 49.52 4.90
C ARG A 341 0.17 48.52 3.93
N PRO A 342 -0.41 48.98 2.81
CA PRO A 342 -0.95 48.08 1.80
C PRO A 342 0.12 47.13 1.26
N PHE A 343 -0.26 45.87 1.06
CA PHE A 343 0.60 44.83 0.49
C PHE A 343 1.24 45.26 -0.85
N GLN A 344 0.47 45.95 -1.69
CA GLN A 344 0.91 46.41 -3.01
C GLN A 344 2.11 47.36 -2.91
N GLU A 345 2.21 48.16 -1.85
CA GLU A 345 3.36 49.03 -1.64
C GLU A 345 4.62 48.24 -1.28
N PHE A 346 4.49 47.21 -0.42
CA PHE A 346 5.60 46.32 -0.09
C PHE A 346 6.09 45.54 -1.30
N GLN A 347 5.15 44.99 -2.05
CA GLN A 347 5.44 44.28 -3.28
C GLN A 347 6.12 45.18 -4.32
N ALA A 348 5.59 46.38 -4.56
CA ALA A 348 6.21 47.35 -5.46
C ALA A 348 7.61 47.74 -4.98
N GLU A 349 7.81 47.85 -3.67
CA GLU A 349 9.13 48.11 -3.10
C GLU A 349 10.11 47.00 -3.46
N ILE A 350 9.79 45.74 -3.14
CA ILE A 350 10.65 44.58 -3.41
C ILE A 350 10.90 44.41 -4.91
N MET A 351 9.87 44.51 -5.74
CA MET A 351 10.00 44.39 -7.19
C MET A 351 10.91 45.45 -7.80
N LEU A 352 10.83 46.69 -7.32
CA LEU A 352 11.75 47.76 -7.73
C LEU A 352 13.20 47.38 -7.45
N ARG A 353 13.49 46.65 -6.35
CA ARG A 353 14.86 46.27 -5.98
C ARG A 353 15.32 45.06 -6.79
N ILE A 354 14.47 44.06 -6.97
CA ILE A 354 14.80 42.91 -7.82
C ILE A 354 15.13 43.39 -9.23
N GLN A 355 14.30 44.25 -9.82
CA GLN A 355 14.52 44.80 -11.16
C GLN A 355 15.68 45.79 -11.21
N GLY A 356 15.79 46.68 -10.23
CA GLY A 356 16.81 47.74 -10.21
C GLY A 356 18.22 47.24 -9.93
N ILE A 357 18.36 46.20 -9.10
CA ILE A 357 19.66 45.61 -8.76
C ILE A 357 20.06 44.53 -9.77
N GLY A 358 19.10 43.72 -10.25
CA GLY A 358 19.34 42.69 -11.27
C GLY A 358 20.19 41.50 -10.81
N LYS A 359 20.52 41.41 -9.51
CA LYS A 359 21.26 40.29 -8.91
C LYS A 359 20.65 39.93 -7.57
N VAL A 360 20.10 38.73 -7.47
CA VAL A 360 19.45 38.19 -6.28
C VAL A 360 20.24 36.99 -5.77
N LEU A 361 20.72 37.12 -4.54
CA LEU A 361 21.25 36.04 -3.73
C LEU A 361 20.10 35.45 -2.92
N SER A 362 20.00 34.12 -2.81
CA SER A 362 19.03 33.47 -1.92
C SER A 362 19.73 32.52 -0.97
N LEU A 363 19.62 32.81 0.33
CA LEU A 363 20.22 31.98 1.37
C LEU A 363 19.34 30.75 1.61
N VAL A 364 19.83 29.57 1.24
CA VAL A 364 19.05 28.32 1.24
C VAL A 364 18.73 27.84 2.66
N GLY A 365 19.64 28.05 3.61
CA GLY A 365 19.55 27.44 4.93
C GLY A 365 19.95 25.97 4.87
N SER A 366 19.28 25.12 5.64
CA SER A 366 19.56 23.68 5.60
C SER A 366 19.26 23.07 4.24
N TRP A 367 20.23 22.41 3.60
CA TRP A 367 19.99 21.72 2.33
C TRP A 367 19.03 20.51 2.46
N ARG A 368 18.78 20.02 3.69
CA ARG A 368 17.78 18.97 3.98
C ARG A 368 16.37 19.52 4.18
N ALA A 369 16.26 20.80 4.50
CA ALA A 369 15.00 21.48 4.72
C ALA A 369 15.19 22.96 4.37
N PRO A 370 15.22 23.31 3.07
CA PRO A 370 15.56 24.66 2.62
C PRO A 370 14.64 25.71 3.27
N GLU A 371 15.20 26.52 4.17
CA GLU A 371 14.44 27.50 4.94
C GLU A 371 13.89 28.60 4.03
N CYS A 372 14.60 28.94 2.93
CA CYS A 372 14.11 29.85 1.91
C CYS A 372 12.79 29.39 1.25
N LEU A 373 12.51 28.09 1.24
CA LEU A 373 11.27 27.53 0.68
C LEU A 373 10.15 27.44 1.69
N SER A 374 10.48 27.52 2.98
CA SER A 374 9.50 27.53 4.07
C SER A 374 8.82 28.88 4.26
N ARG A 375 9.33 29.95 3.63
CA ARG A 375 8.82 31.32 3.75
C ARG A 375 8.29 31.81 2.41
N LEU A 376 7.00 32.14 2.36
CA LEU A 376 6.33 32.50 1.12
C LEU A 376 6.87 33.80 0.49
N TRP A 377 7.37 34.74 1.32
CA TRP A 377 8.05 35.94 0.83
C TRP A 377 9.34 35.62 0.08
N CYS A 378 10.19 34.74 0.62
CA CYS A 378 11.42 34.31 -0.06
C CYS A 378 11.10 33.58 -1.36
N VAL A 379 10.08 32.72 -1.35
CA VAL A 379 9.57 32.05 -2.54
C VAL A 379 9.09 33.07 -3.59
N ALA A 380 8.32 34.08 -3.19
CA ALA A 380 7.84 35.11 -4.10
C ALA A 380 9.00 35.93 -4.71
N GLU A 381 9.98 36.35 -3.91
CA GLU A 381 11.17 37.05 -4.37
C GLU A 381 11.96 36.23 -5.40
N LEU A 382 12.19 34.94 -5.09
CA LEU A 382 12.92 34.03 -5.96
C LEU A 382 12.16 33.76 -7.27
N CYS A 383 10.84 33.58 -7.18
CA CYS A 383 9.95 33.48 -8.33
C CYS A 383 10.06 34.71 -9.22
N SER A 384 9.86 35.90 -8.66
CA SER A 384 9.92 37.15 -9.40
C SER A 384 11.28 37.36 -10.07
N ALA A 385 12.38 37.03 -9.39
CA ALA A 385 13.72 37.11 -9.95
C ALA A 385 13.92 36.13 -11.12
N ILE A 386 13.49 34.87 -10.97
CA ILE A 386 13.59 33.85 -12.03
C ILE A 386 12.73 34.22 -13.24
N SER A 387 11.53 34.77 -13.02
CA SER A 387 10.61 35.21 -14.07
C SER A 387 11.18 36.27 -15.00
N LEU A 388 12.08 37.12 -14.50
CA LEU A 388 12.72 38.15 -15.32
C LEU A 388 13.72 37.55 -16.34
N GLY A 389 14.14 36.30 -16.13
CA GLY A 389 15.14 35.63 -16.95
C GLY A 389 16.56 36.06 -16.61
N ARG A 390 17.55 35.23 -17.00
CA ARG A 390 18.96 35.41 -16.62
C ARG A 390 19.60 36.68 -17.16
N GLU A 391 19.09 37.25 -18.25
CA GLU A 391 19.61 38.49 -18.84
C GLU A 391 19.22 39.73 -18.03
N ALA A 392 18.04 39.71 -17.40
CA ALA A 392 17.54 40.82 -16.60
C ALA A 392 17.80 40.66 -15.10
N CYS A 393 17.78 39.43 -14.59
CA CYS A 393 18.07 39.15 -13.19
C CYS A 393 18.85 37.85 -12.99
N GLN A 394 20.06 37.96 -12.44
CA GLN A 394 20.86 36.82 -12.04
C GLN A 394 20.38 36.31 -10.67
N VAL A 395 20.13 35.00 -10.56
CA VAL A 395 19.78 34.35 -9.30
C VAL A 395 20.89 33.39 -8.90
N THR A 396 21.43 33.57 -7.69
CA THR A 396 22.46 32.72 -7.10
C THR A 396 21.97 32.19 -5.75
N LEU A 397 21.95 30.87 -5.59
CA LEU A 397 21.62 30.26 -4.31
C LEU A 397 22.89 30.07 -3.48
N LEU A 398 22.81 30.39 -2.19
CA LEU A 398 23.92 30.34 -1.25
C LEU A 398 23.67 29.29 -0.17
N LEU A 399 24.73 28.57 0.19
CA LEU A 399 24.75 27.68 1.34
C LEU A 399 25.70 28.24 2.40
N GLN A 400 25.32 28.18 3.66
CA GLN A 400 26.22 28.59 4.75
C GLN A 400 27.46 27.68 4.82
N PRO A 401 28.63 28.20 5.24
CA PRO A 401 29.84 27.39 5.43
C PRO A 401 29.61 26.17 6.33
N ALA A 402 28.86 26.34 7.43
CA ALA A 402 28.53 25.24 8.34
C ALA A 402 27.65 24.15 7.69
N GLU A 403 26.76 24.50 6.76
CA GLU A 403 25.94 23.55 6.01
C GLU A 403 26.76 22.89 4.89
N HIS A 404 27.67 23.63 4.25
CA HIS A 404 28.63 23.11 3.28
C HIS A 404 29.58 22.08 3.92
N GLN A 405 30.11 22.38 5.10
CA GLN A 405 30.93 21.44 5.87
C GLN A 405 30.14 20.18 6.26
N ARG A 406 28.88 20.33 6.66
CA ARG A 406 27.99 19.18 6.94
C ARG A 406 27.74 18.34 5.69
N LEU A 407 27.54 18.96 4.53
CA LEU A 407 27.42 18.25 3.25
C LEU A 407 28.70 17.45 2.96
N ARG A 408 29.88 18.07 3.07
CA ARG A 408 31.18 17.40 2.91
C ARG A 408 31.34 16.19 3.82
N GLN A 409 31.03 16.35 5.11
CA GLN A 409 31.11 15.26 6.08
C GLN A 409 30.18 14.10 5.72
N GLN A 410 28.97 14.39 5.25
CA GLN A 410 28.01 13.37 4.83
C GLN A 410 28.42 12.66 3.54
N LEU A 411 29.02 13.37 2.58
CA LEU A 411 29.56 12.77 1.35
C LEU A 411 30.71 11.79 1.64
N ARG A 412 31.55 12.08 2.65
CA ARG A 412 32.60 11.16 3.09
C ARG A 412 32.04 9.93 3.81
N ALA A 413 30.96 10.11 4.57
CA ALA A 413 30.45 9.08 5.49
C ALA A 413 29.40 8.14 4.86
N CYS A 414 28.75 8.51 3.75
CA CYS A 414 27.56 7.83 3.26
C CYS A 414 27.68 7.37 1.80
N ASN A 415 27.11 6.20 1.48
CA ASN A 415 26.97 5.66 0.11
C ASN A 415 25.91 6.40 -0.74
N GLY A 416 25.78 7.72 -0.61
CA GLY A 416 24.82 8.54 -1.36
C GLY A 416 23.47 8.83 -0.70
N ASP A 417 23.18 8.28 0.49
CA ASP A 417 21.90 8.51 1.20
C ASP A 417 21.63 9.99 1.49
N ALA A 418 22.68 10.74 1.84
CA ALA A 418 22.60 12.17 2.09
C ALA A 418 22.16 12.96 0.84
N ILE A 419 22.69 12.59 -0.33
CA ILE A 419 22.31 13.16 -1.63
C ILE A 419 20.85 12.85 -1.92
N ALA A 420 20.44 11.59 -1.76
CA ALA A 420 19.06 11.17 -1.99
C ALA A 420 18.07 11.86 -1.05
N ALA A 421 18.46 12.12 0.20
CA ALA A 421 17.64 12.86 1.16
C ALA A 421 17.49 14.34 0.80
N ALA A 422 18.58 15.00 0.41
CA ALA A 422 18.56 16.39 -0.07
C ALA A 422 17.67 16.54 -1.31
N TRP A 423 17.86 15.64 -2.27
CA TRP A 423 17.11 15.61 -3.51
C TRP A 423 15.61 15.45 -3.26
N ARG A 424 15.24 14.52 -2.36
CA ARG A 424 13.85 14.34 -1.92
C ARG A 424 13.29 15.57 -1.24
N ALA A 425 14.05 16.23 -0.37
CA ALA A 425 13.60 17.45 0.31
C ALA A 425 13.27 18.57 -0.68
N MET A 426 14.10 18.76 -1.72
CA MET A 426 13.86 19.76 -2.76
C MET A 426 12.66 19.39 -3.65
N GLN A 427 12.47 18.10 -3.97
CA GLN A 427 11.32 17.63 -4.75
C GLN A 427 9.99 17.70 -3.99
N GLN A 428 10.02 17.63 -2.66
CA GLN A 428 8.84 17.71 -1.81
C GLN A 428 8.34 19.14 -1.59
N PHE A 429 9.04 20.14 -2.14
CA PHE A 429 8.59 21.52 -2.05
C PHE A 429 7.17 21.69 -2.59
N SER A 430 6.32 22.33 -1.80
CA SER A 430 5.00 22.77 -2.19
C SER A 430 4.75 24.18 -1.66
N LEU A 431 4.19 25.04 -2.51
CA LEU A 431 3.72 26.37 -2.13
C LEU A 431 2.74 26.33 -0.95
N ASP A 432 1.99 25.24 -0.81
CA ASP A 432 1.04 25.08 0.29
C ASP A 432 1.73 25.04 1.66
N THR A 433 2.96 24.53 1.71
CA THR A 433 3.74 24.37 2.95
C THR A 433 4.52 25.64 3.35
N ALA A 434 4.73 26.56 2.40
CA ALA A 434 5.41 27.83 2.66
C ALA A 434 4.54 28.72 3.55
N ARG A 435 5.13 29.38 4.54
CA ARG A 435 4.42 30.15 5.58
C ARG A 435 4.54 31.65 5.34
N SER A 436 3.52 32.38 5.77
CA SER A 436 3.53 33.84 5.90
C SER A 436 3.10 34.22 7.32
N SER A 437 3.50 35.41 7.77
CA SER A 437 3.17 35.93 9.10
C SER A 437 1.67 36.27 9.24
N SER A 438 0.98 36.51 8.12
CA SER A 438 -0.46 36.74 8.08
C SER A 438 -1.13 35.95 6.95
N LEU A 439 -2.41 35.59 7.14
CA LEU A 439 -3.22 34.91 6.13
C LEU A 439 -3.47 35.81 4.91
N GLU A 440 -3.69 37.10 5.15
CA GLU A 440 -3.89 38.11 4.11
C GLU A 440 -2.66 38.21 3.18
N ASP A 441 -1.45 38.35 3.75
CA ASP A 441 -0.21 38.36 2.96
C ASP A 441 -0.05 37.05 2.18
N ARG A 442 -0.43 35.91 2.77
CA ARG A 442 -0.38 34.62 2.08
C ARG A 442 -1.25 34.63 0.84
N GLU A 443 -2.50 35.03 0.96
CA GLU A 443 -3.44 35.06 -0.16
C GLU A 443 -2.97 35.99 -1.28
N LEU A 444 -2.44 37.16 -0.90
CA LEU A 444 -1.94 38.16 -1.85
C LEU A 444 -0.66 37.71 -2.56
N LEU A 445 0.28 37.08 -1.85
CA LEU A 445 1.49 36.51 -2.43
C LEU A 445 1.16 35.37 -3.39
N LEU A 446 0.29 34.44 -2.98
CA LEU A 446 -0.12 33.33 -3.85
C LEU A 446 -0.83 33.83 -5.10
N ARG A 447 -1.73 34.82 -4.96
CA ARG A 447 -2.38 35.46 -6.12
C ARG A 447 -1.35 36.08 -7.06
N LYS A 448 -0.37 36.80 -6.53
CA LYS A 448 0.68 37.39 -7.37
C LYS A 448 1.48 36.33 -8.11
N ILE A 449 1.91 35.29 -7.40
CA ILE A 449 2.67 34.18 -7.98
C ILE A 449 1.87 33.52 -9.11
N ASP A 450 0.55 33.39 -8.92
CA ASP A 450 -0.36 32.88 -9.95
C ASP A 450 -0.45 33.81 -11.16
N GLU A 451 -0.59 35.11 -10.95
CA GLU A 451 -0.66 36.12 -12.02
C GLU A 451 0.63 36.17 -12.86
N ASP A 452 1.80 36.07 -12.23
CA ASP A 452 3.09 36.22 -12.91
C ASP A 452 3.55 34.95 -13.64
N GLN A 453 3.26 33.76 -13.10
CA GLN A 453 3.83 32.49 -13.59
C GLN A 453 2.83 31.32 -13.67
N GLY A 454 1.70 31.44 -12.98
CA GLY A 454 0.78 30.34 -12.70
C GLY A 454 1.29 29.41 -11.59
N LEU A 455 0.46 29.16 -10.57
CA LEU A 455 0.82 28.36 -9.40
C LEU A 455 1.33 26.96 -9.74
N LYS A 456 0.78 26.35 -10.80
CA LYS A 456 1.18 25.00 -11.25
C LYS A 456 2.60 24.95 -11.80
N ASN A 457 3.08 26.04 -12.39
CA ASN A 457 4.39 26.08 -13.04
C ASN A 457 5.50 26.44 -12.04
N VAL A 458 5.18 27.26 -11.05
CA VAL A 458 6.13 27.78 -10.05
C VAL A 458 6.82 26.67 -9.28
N GLY A 459 6.04 25.67 -8.81
CA GLY A 459 6.61 24.53 -8.09
C GLY A 459 7.66 23.79 -8.93
N GLY A 460 7.37 23.52 -10.20
CA GLY A 460 8.30 22.86 -11.12
C GLY A 460 9.53 23.71 -11.43
N THR A 461 9.35 25.01 -11.70
CA THR A 461 10.44 25.94 -12.01
C THR A 461 11.41 26.10 -10.85
N LEU A 462 10.89 26.36 -9.63
CA LEU A 462 11.71 26.48 -8.43
C LEU A 462 12.44 25.18 -8.10
N THR A 463 11.71 24.06 -8.10
CA THR A 463 12.31 22.73 -7.86
C THR A 463 13.44 22.47 -8.84
N ARG A 464 13.24 22.74 -10.13
CA ARG A 464 14.29 22.59 -11.15
C ARG A 464 15.49 23.48 -10.86
N HIS A 465 15.28 24.74 -10.49
CA HIS A 465 16.35 25.67 -10.19
C HIS A 465 17.20 25.20 -8.99
N LEU A 466 16.55 24.76 -7.91
CA LEU A 466 17.20 24.19 -6.72
C LEU A 466 17.97 22.91 -7.03
N LEU A 467 17.36 21.98 -7.76
CA LEU A 467 17.99 20.71 -8.11
C LEU A 467 19.23 20.92 -9.00
N LEU A 468 19.16 21.84 -9.96
CA LEU A 468 20.32 22.20 -10.78
C LEU A 468 21.41 22.84 -9.94
N TRP A 469 21.08 23.79 -9.07
CA TRP A 469 22.04 24.37 -8.15
C TRP A 469 22.70 23.31 -7.25
N PHE A 470 21.90 22.43 -6.65
CA PHE A 470 22.41 21.39 -5.76
C PHE A 470 23.30 20.38 -6.49
N ALA A 471 22.97 20.05 -7.74
CA ALA A 471 23.82 19.21 -8.58
C ALA A 471 25.19 19.86 -8.85
N HIS A 472 25.24 21.16 -9.15
CA HIS A 472 26.51 21.88 -9.29
C HIS A 472 27.29 21.91 -7.97
N LEU A 473 26.63 22.27 -6.86
CA LEU A 473 27.23 22.29 -5.54
C LEU A 473 27.85 20.92 -5.19
N LEU A 474 27.14 19.83 -5.44
CA LEU A 474 27.64 18.48 -5.24
C LEU A 474 28.85 18.17 -6.13
N GLY A 475 28.80 18.55 -7.40
CA GLY A 475 29.90 18.39 -8.33
C GLY A 475 31.16 19.08 -7.85
N ASP A 476 31.06 20.36 -7.49
CA ASP A 476 32.18 21.17 -6.99
C ASP A 476 32.73 20.60 -5.67
N THR A 477 31.83 20.22 -4.76
CA THR A 477 32.21 19.63 -3.47
C THR A 477 32.96 18.31 -3.67
N LEU A 478 32.46 17.42 -4.54
CA LEU A 478 33.10 16.13 -4.84
C LEU A 478 34.46 16.33 -5.50
N GLN A 479 34.58 17.27 -6.45
CA GLN A 479 35.86 17.60 -7.07
C GLN A 479 36.89 18.07 -6.02
N GLN A 480 36.48 18.90 -5.07
CA GLN A 480 37.35 19.34 -3.97
C GLN A 480 37.74 18.18 -3.05
N LEU A 481 36.82 17.25 -2.75
CA LEU A 481 37.11 16.07 -1.92
C LEU A 481 38.11 15.13 -2.62
N VAL A 482 37.94 14.90 -3.92
CA VAL A 482 38.86 14.08 -4.73
C VAL A 482 40.24 14.74 -4.84
N ALA A 483 40.28 16.04 -5.12
CA ALA A 483 41.54 16.79 -5.19
C ALA A 483 42.31 16.78 -3.86
N ALA A 484 41.59 16.72 -2.73
CA ALA A 484 42.16 16.59 -1.39
C ALA A 484 42.55 15.15 -1.01
N GLY A 485 42.25 14.15 -1.84
CA GLY A 485 42.48 12.72 -1.55
C GLY A 485 41.59 12.18 -0.42
N GLU A 486 40.47 12.85 -0.13
CA GLU A 486 39.57 12.50 0.97
C GLU A 486 38.50 11.48 0.54
N VAL A 487 38.31 11.30 -0.77
CA VAL A 487 37.43 10.29 -1.39
C VAL A 487 38.19 9.67 -2.57
N ALA A 488 38.08 8.36 -2.71
CA ALA A 488 38.79 7.56 -3.71
C ALA A 488 38.19 7.66 -5.12
#